data_AF-T1F1A9-F1
#
_entry.id   AF-T1F1A9-F1
#
_cell.length_a   1.000
_cell.length_b   1.000
_cell.length_c   1.000
_cell.angle_alpha   90.00
_cell.angle_beta   90.00
_cell.angle_gamma   90.00
#
_symmetry.space_group_name_H-M   'P 1'
#
loop_
_entity.id
_entity.type
_entity.pdbx_description
1 polymer ?
#
loop_
_entity_poly.entity_id
_entity_poly.type
_entity_poly.pdbx_seq_one_letter_code
_entity_poly.pdbx_strand_id
1 'polypeptide(L)'
;MPTLYVRFKKSTNLPSVEIMMGDYIEIICPIYSNTTDASVMEVYVLRWVSEEEYRGCYVKNPNSKIFQCDTPLKRNKFTLAILPNPSVPGQMTFKEDTRYYMTSTSTGRSEGLLNKEGGVCAERNMKLIFYVPKLHFNIASSAVSIDGKEDNSA
;
A
#
# COMPACT_ATOMS: atom_id res chain seq x y z
N MET A 1 1.97 -10.66 -14.27
CA MET A 1 1.97 -9.52 -13.32
C MET A 1 1.91 -10.11 -11.92
N PRO A 2 2.88 -9.85 -11.04
CA PRO A 2 2.81 -10.31 -9.66
C PRO A 2 1.73 -9.51 -8.92
N THR A 3 0.95 -10.22 -8.09
CA THR A 3 -0.11 -9.64 -7.27
C THR A 3 0.25 -9.85 -5.80
N LEU A 4 0.29 -8.76 -5.03
CA LEU A 4 0.53 -8.80 -3.58
C LEU A 4 -0.81 -8.69 -2.83
N TYR A 5 -1.07 -9.65 -1.94
CA TYR A 5 -2.25 -9.63 -1.06
C TYR A 5 -1.88 -9.06 0.31
N VAL A 6 -2.46 -7.92 0.67
CA VAL A 6 -2.23 -7.31 1.98
C VAL A 6 -3.39 -7.66 2.91
N ARG A 7 -3.10 -8.56 3.86
CA ARG A 7 -3.97 -8.87 4.99
C ARG A 7 -3.34 -8.31 6.25
N PHE A 8 -3.98 -7.32 6.84
CA PHE A 8 -3.58 -6.82 8.16
C PHE A 8 -3.89 -7.89 9.20
N LYS A 9 -2.84 -8.52 9.74
CA LYS A 9 -2.90 -9.29 10.99
C LYS A 9 -2.18 -8.48 12.07
N LYS A 10 -2.65 -8.57 13.31
CA LYS A 10 -1.95 -8.03 14.48
C LYS A 10 -0.49 -8.51 14.43
N SER A 11 0.44 -7.59 14.24
CA SER A 11 1.87 -7.87 14.11
C SER A 11 2.65 -7.03 15.12
N THR A 12 3.67 -7.65 15.74
CA THR A 12 4.61 -6.94 16.64
C THR A 12 5.71 -6.22 15.86
N ASN A 13 5.91 -6.57 14.58
CA ASN A 13 6.84 -5.90 13.67
C ASN A 13 6.10 -5.00 12.69
N LEU A 14 6.70 -3.87 12.33
CA LEU A 14 6.20 -2.98 11.29
C LEU A 14 6.31 -3.67 9.93
N PRO A 15 5.20 -3.93 9.23
CA PRO A 15 5.28 -4.51 7.90
C PRO A 15 5.81 -3.43 6.93
N SER A 16 6.86 -3.78 6.20
CA SER A 16 7.35 -3.06 5.02
C SER A 16 7.29 -4.01 3.84
N VAL A 17 6.75 -3.56 2.72
CA VAL A 17 6.66 -4.34 1.48
C VAL A 17 7.37 -3.59 0.37
N GLU A 18 8.22 -4.31 -0.37
CA GLU A 18 8.83 -3.80 -1.58
C GLU A 18 7.85 -3.97 -2.74
N ILE A 19 7.68 -2.92 -3.53
CA ILE A 19 6.71 -2.87 -4.64
C ILE A 19 7.40 -2.31 -5.88
N MET A 20 7.14 -2.92 -7.03
CA MET A 20 7.72 -2.52 -8.31
C MET A 20 6.69 -1.83 -9.20
N MET A 21 7.17 -1.08 -10.18
CA MET A 21 6.31 -0.52 -11.21
C MET A 21 5.62 -1.65 -11.99
N GLY A 22 4.30 -1.55 -12.16
CA GLY A 22 3.47 -2.58 -12.79
C GLY A 22 2.88 -3.60 -11.81
N ASP A 23 3.23 -3.54 -10.52
CA ASP A 23 2.62 -4.41 -9.51
C ASP A 23 1.18 -3.99 -9.22
N TYR A 24 0.38 -4.98 -8.79
CA TYR A 24 -0.96 -4.77 -8.26
C TYR A 24 -1.02 -5.26 -6.82
N ILE A 25 -1.60 -4.43 -5.96
CA ILE A 25 -1.76 -4.73 -4.53
C ILE A 25 -3.24 -4.80 -4.22
N GLU A 26 -3.69 -5.94 -3.68
CA GLU A 26 -5.05 -6.10 -3.20
C GLU A 26 -5.10 -6.03 -1.67
N ILE A 27 -5.85 -5.07 -1.15
CA ILE A 27 -6.16 -4.95 0.27
C ILE A 27 -7.57 -5.48 0.49
N ILE A 28 -7.70 -6.52 1.31
CA ILE A 28 -8.97 -7.24 1.52
C ILE A 28 -9.52 -6.90 2.91
N CYS A 29 -10.77 -6.46 2.97
CA CYS A 29 -11.46 -6.21 4.23
C CYS A 29 -11.76 -7.52 4.98
N PRO A 30 -11.81 -7.49 6.32
CA PRO A 30 -12.36 -8.60 7.10
C PRO A 30 -13.79 -8.92 6.66
N ILE A 31 -14.13 -10.21 6.64
CA ILE A 31 -15.47 -10.69 6.31
C ILE A 31 -15.93 -11.59 7.44
N TYR A 32 -17.14 -11.36 7.91
CA TYR A 32 -17.77 -12.09 9.00
C TYR A 32 -19.06 -12.76 8.53
N SER A 33 -19.43 -13.86 9.20
CA SER A 33 -20.72 -14.53 8.99
C SER A 33 -21.85 -13.70 9.62
N ASN A 34 -23.07 -13.83 9.09
CA ASN A 34 -24.28 -13.26 9.70
C ASN A 34 -24.55 -13.78 11.12
N THR A 35 -23.95 -14.91 11.51
CA THR A 35 -24.02 -15.48 12.87
C THR A 35 -22.97 -14.90 13.82
N THR A 36 -22.04 -14.09 13.34
CA THR A 36 -21.01 -13.45 14.16
C THR A 36 -21.66 -12.34 14.98
N ASP A 37 -21.24 -12.17 16.23
CA ASP A 37 -21.66 -11.03 17.04
C ASP A 37 -21.22 -9.71 16.39
N ALA A 38 -22.14 -8.74 16.25
CA ALA A 38 -21.83 -7.43 15.70
C ALA A 38 -20.72 -6.71 16.50
N SER A 39 -20.62 -6.98 17.80
CA SER A 39 -19.58 -6.49 18.69
C SER A 39 -18.21 -7.14 18.47
N VAL A 40 -17.99 -7.95 17.45
CA VAL A 40 -16.62 -8.34 17.02
C VAL A 40 -16.38 -8.11 15.53
N MET A 41 -17.37 -7.59 14.81
CA MET A 41 -17.21 -7.19 13.42
C MET A 41 -16.41 -5.90 13.34
N GLU A 42 -15.29 -5.97 12.64
CA GLU A 42 -14.36 -4.85 12.57
C GLU A 42 -14.58 -4.00 11.32
N VAL A 43 -14.48 -2.68 11.49
CA VAL A 43 -14.59 -1.69 10.42
C VAL A 43 -13.44 -0.69 10.46
N TYR A 44 -12.97 -0.28 9.28
CA TYR A 44 -11.73 0.49 9.14
C TYR A 44 -11.80 1.51 8.00
N VAL A 45 -11.05 2.60 8.13
CA VAL A 45 -10.72 3.51 7.02
C VAL A 45 -9.22 3.55 6.82
N LEU A 46 -8.79 3.23 5.61
CA LEU A 46 -7.39 3.26 5.19
C LEU A 46 -7.05 4.61 4.58
N ARG A 47 -5.90 5.17 4.98
CA ARG A 47 -5.46 6.51 4.58
C ARG A 47 -3.98 6.53 4.22
N TRP A 48 -3.64 7.34 3.23
CA TRP A 48 -2.25 7.74 2.98
C TRP A 48 -1.89 8.82 4.00
N VAL A 49 -0.68 8.72 4.54
CA VAL A 49 -0.18 9.63 5.57
C VAL A 49 1.29 9.94 5.32
N SER A 50 1.77 11.05 5.91
CA SER A 50 3.19 11.33 6.02
C SER A 50 3.89 10.36 6.98
N GLU A 51 5.22 10.33 6.95
CA GLU A 51 6.01 9.54 7.90
C GLU A 51 5.77 9.98 9.36
N GLU A 52 5.61 11.28 9.59
CA GLU A 52 5.32 11.86 10.91
C GLU A 52 3.98 11.32 11.46
N GLU A 53 2.93 11.40 10.65
CA GLU A 53 1.60 10.89 10.95
C GLU A 53 1.59 9.37 11.16
N TYR A 54 2.34 8.62 10.34
CA TYR A 54 2.52 7.17 10.48
C TYR A 54 3.18 6.79 11.83
N ARG A 55 4.22 7.53 12.22
CA ARG A 55 4.94 7.30 13.48
C ARG A 55 4.06 7.67 14.68
N GLY A 56 3.41 8.83 14.61
CA GLY A 56 2.55 9.35 15.67
C GLY A 56 1.15 8.74 15.75
N CYS A 57 0.74 7.94 14.75
CA CYS A 57 -0.61 7.38 14.65
C CYS A 57 -1.72 8.44 14.67
N TYR A 58 -1.60 9.48 13.84
CA TYR A 58 -2.63 10.49 13.69
C TYR A 58 -2.76 10.94 12.23
N VAL A 59 -3.86 11.60 11.89
CA VAL A 59 -4.16 12.04 10.52
C VAL A 59 -4.56 13.52 10.53
N LYS A 60 -3.75 14.37 9.88
CA LYS A 60 -3.98 15.81 9.70
C LYS A 60 -5.06 16.07 8.66
N ASN A 61 -4.98 15.41 7.50
CA ASN A 61 -5.91 15.63 6.39
C ASN A 61 -7.02 14.56 6.35
N PRO A 62 -8.27 14.87 6.75
CA PRO A 62 -9.36 13.89 6.72
C PRO A 62 -9.74 13.42 5.31
N ASN A 63 -9.37 14.18 4.27
CA ASN A 63 -9.65 13.85 2.87
C ASN A 63 -8.64 12.85 2.28
N SER A 64 -7.61 12.41 3.02
CA SER A 64 -6.65 11.39 2.55
C SER A 64 -7.21 9.95 2.53
N LYS A 65 -8.54 9.80 2.60
CA LYS A 65 -9.23 8.51 2.56
C LYS A 65 -8.98 7.81 1.23
N ILE A 66 -8.40 6.62 1.30
CA ILE A 66 -8.17 5.74 0.14
C ILE A 66 -9.36 4.80 0.00
N PHE A 67 -9.71 4.12 1.08
CA PHE A 67 -10.65 3.02 1.07
C PHE A 67 -11.29 2.80 2.44
N GLN A 68 -12.47 2.20 2.44
CA GLN A 68 -13.28 1.99 3.63
C GLN A 68 -13.79 0.55 3.67
N CYS A 69 -13.53 -0.12 4.79
CA CYS A 69 -14.06 -1.42 5.15
C CYS A 69 -15.21 -1.21 6.13
N ASP A 70 -16.42 -0.98 5.63
CA ASP A 70 -17.64 -0.67 6.41
C ASP A 70 -18.78 -1.68 6.21
N THR A 71 -18.56 -2.69 5.37
CA THR A 71 -19.56 -3.71 5.01
C THR A 71 -19.08 -5.09 5.45
N PRO A 72 -19.01 -5.38 6.77
CA PRO A 72 -18.33 -6.56 7.32
C PRO A 72 -18.94 -7.90 6.92
N LEU A 73 -20.18 -7.94 6.42
CA LEU A 73 -20.85 -9.15 5.95
C LEU A 73 -20.61 -9.46 4.47
N LYS A 74 -19.92 -8.57 3.74
CA LYS A 74 -19.66 -8.72 2.31
C LYS A 74 -18.17 -8.65 2.03
N ARG A 75 -17.73 -9.43 1.05
CA ARG A 75 -16.36 -9.32 0.54
C ARG A 75 -16.19 -7.94 -0.10
N ASN A 76 -15.32 -7.13 0.48
CA ASN A 76 -14.89 -5.87 -0.09
C ASN A 76 -13.36 -5.83 -0.21
N LYS A 77 -12.85 -5.30 -1.32
CA LYS A 77 -11.40 -5.19 -1.57
C LYS A 77 -11.08 -3.93 -2.35
N PHE A 78 -9.87 -3.42 -2.13
CA PHE A 78 -9.29 -2.33 -2.89
C PHE A 78 -8.07 -2.83 -3.66
N THR A 79 -7.97 -2.43 -4.93
CA THR A 79 -6.82 -2.76 -5.77
C THR A 79 -6.06 -1.48 -6.09
N LEU A 80 -4.80 -1.44 -5.68
CA LEU A 80 -3.85 -0.37 -5.97
C LEU A 80 -2.91 -0.84 -7.08
N ALA A 81 -2.93 -0.14 -8.21
CA ALA A 81 -1.97 -0.35 -9.29
C ALA A 81 -0.78 0.59 -9.10
N ILE A 82 0.44 0.05 -9.13
CA ILE A 82 1.67 0.82 -8.98
C ILE A 82 2.10 1.31 -10.36
N LEU A 83 1.63 2.49 -10.72
CA LEU A 83 1.87 3.11 -12.03
C LEU A 83 2.63 4.43 -11.86
N PRO A 84 3.57 4.76 -12.78
CA PRO A 84 4.25 6.04 -12.76
C PRO A 84 3.30 7.20 -13.07
N ASN A 85 2.30 6.98 -13.94
CA ASN A 85 1.31 7.96 -14.33
C ASN A 85 -0.09 7.32 -14.29
N PRO A 86 -0.80 7.38 -13.15
CA PRO A 86 -2.12 6.79 -13.04
C PRO A 86 -3.11 7.53 -13.94
N SER A 87 -3.97 6.77 -14.63
CA SER A 87 -5.00 7.34 -15.52
C SER A 87 -6.19 7.97 -14.76
N VAL A 88 -6.32 7.66 -13.46
CA VAL A 88 -7.39 8.18 -12.60
C VAL A 88 -6.91 9.46 -11.90
N PRO A 89 -7.57 10.61 -12.11
CA PRO A 89 -7.22 11.85 -11.41
C PRO A 89 -7.31 11.68 -9.89
N GLY A 90 -6.30 12.17 -9.17
CA GLY A 90 -6.24 12.09 -7.70
C GLY A 90 -5.75 10.76 -7.14
N GLN A 91 -5.46 9.76 -7.99
CA GLN A 91 -4.74 8.57 -7.56
C GLN A 91 -3.26 8.91 -7.28
N MET A 92 -2.65 8.21 -6.33
CA MET A 92 -1.29 8.47 -5.90
C MET A 92 -0.27 8.11 -7.00
N THR A 93 0.70 8.98 -7.22
CA THR A 93 1.86 8.73 -8.09
C THR A 93 3.02 8.17 -7.28
N PHE A 94 3.58 7.06 -7.76
CA PHE A 94 4.74 6.40 -7.16
C PHE A 94 6.04 6.86 -7.82
N LYS A 95 7.09 6.97 -7.01
CA LYS A 95 8.45 7.30 -7.43
C LYS A 95 9.39 6.24 -6.87
N GLU A 96 10.45 5.94 -7.62
CA GLU A 96 11.53 5.08 -7.14
C GLU A 96 12.25 5.70 -5.94
N ASP A 97 12.93 4.85 -5.17
CA ASP A 97 13.65 5.20 -3.94
C ASP A 97 12.78 5.90 -2.89
N THR A 98 11.47 5.65 -2.91
CA THR A 98 10.52 6.38 -2.07
C THR A 98 9.70 5.43 -1.21
N ARG A 99 9.49 5.82 0.05
CA ARG A 99 8.62 5.14 1.01
C ARG A 99 7.28 5.84 1.11
N TYR A 100 6.21 5.07 1.05
CA TYR A 100 4.83 5.52 1.19
C TYR A 100 4.19 4.85 2.40
N TYR A 101 3.41 5.61 3.16
CA TYR A 101 2.90 5.18 4.46
C TYR A 101 1.39 5.14 4.46
N MET A 102 0.84 3.98 4.82
CA MET A 102 -0.59 3.78 4.97
C MET A 102 -0.93 3.34 6.39
N THR A 103 -2.04 3.82 6.93
CA THR A 103 -2.52 3.41 8.25
C THR A 103 -4.04 3.50 8.38
N SER A 104 -4.56 2.98 9.50
CA SER A 104 -5.91 3.17 9.98
C SER A 104 -5.86 3.64 11.44
N THR A 105 -6.41 4.82 11.70
CA THR A 105 -6.67 5.34 13.06
C THR A 105 -8.06 4.97 13.57
N SER A 106 -8.84 4.20 12.81
CA SER A 106 -10.15 3.72 13.26
C SER A 106 -10.00 2.88 14.54
N THR A 107 -11.02 2.85 15.40
CA THR A 107 -11.00 2.01 16.62
C THR A 107 -11.36 0.54 16.35
N GLY A 108 -11.69 0.21 15.10
CA GLY A 108 -12.26 -1.09 14.72
C GLY A 108 -13.78 -1.17 14.93
N ARG A 109 -14.42 -0.09 15.41
CA ARG A 109 -15.88 0.02 15.63
C ARG A 109 -16.50 1.12 14.78
N SER A 110 -17.81 1.02 14.55
CA SER A 110 -18.57 1.99 13.77
C SER A 110 -18.48 3.41 14.34
N GLU A 111 -18.54 3.56 15.67
CA GLU A 111 -18.49 4.85 16.35
C GLU A 111 -17.14 5.54 16.18
N GLY A 112 -16.06 4.75 16.08
CA GLY A 112 -14.70 5.24 15.87
C GLY A 112 -14.18 5.05 14.44
N LEU A 113 -15.05 4.84 13.45
CA LEU A 113 -14.65 4.58 12.07
C LEU A 113 -13.82 5.74 11.48
N LEU A 114 -14.25 6.98 11.76
CA LEU A 114 -13.60 8.20 11.28
C LEU A 114 -12.64 8.83 12.29
N ASN A 115 -12.25 8.09 13.32
CA ASN A 115 -11.30 8.54 14.33
C ASN A 115 -9.97 9.00 13.66
N LYS A 116 -9.38 10.08 14.18
CA LYS A 116 -8.22 10.76 13.56
C LYS A 116 -6.89 10.48 14.26
N GLU A 117 -6.90 9.85 15.43
CA GLU A 117 -5.71 9.66 16.26
C GLU A 117 -5.77 8.35 17.06
N GLY A 118 -4.64 7.66 17.19
CA GLY A 118 -4.54 6.38 17.88
C GLY A 118 -5.25 5.24 17.14
N GLY A 119 -6.23 4.64 17.81
CA GLY A 119 -6.98 3.48 17.32
C GLY A 119 -6.09 2.29 17.00
N VAL A 120 -6.46 1.53 15.96
CA VAL A 120 -5.73 0.30 15.59
C VAL A 120 -4.32 0.55 15.07
N CYS A 121 -3.97 1.79 14.67
CA CYS A 121 -2.58 2.17 14.41
C CYS A 121 -1.72 2.00 15.67
N ALA A 122 -2.16 2.57 16.79
CA ALA A 122 -1.41 2.56 18.05
C ALA A 122 -1.56 1.23 18.80
N GLU A 123 -2.77 0.68 18.84
CA GLU A 123 -3.07 -0.52 19.64
C GLU A 123 -2.62 -1.82 18.99
N ARG A 124 -2.58 -1.87 17.65
CA ARG A 124 -2.41 -3.12 16.89
C ARG A 124 -1.39 -3.01 15.76
N ASN A 125 -0.64 -1.90 15.69
CA ASN A 125 0.31 -1.62 14.62
C ASN A 125 -0.29 -1.78 13.22
N MET A 126 -1.55 -1.37 13.02
CA MET A 126 -2.21 -1.40 11.71
C MET A 126 -1.70 -0.25 10.83
N LYS A 127 -0.46 -0.38 10.39
CA LYS A 127 0.26 0.57 9.55
C LYS A 127 1.28 -0.17 8.69
N LEU A 128 1.44 0.27 7.44
CA LEU A 128 2.23 -0.42 6.41
C LEU A 128 3.11 0.58 5.67
N ILE A 129 4.36 0.19 5.41
CA ILE A 129 5.28 0.92 4.56
C ILE A 129 5.32 0.23 3.20
N PHE A 130 5.11 0.98 2.13
CA PHE A 130 5.38 0.55 0.77
C PHE A 130 6.68 1.20 0.33
N TYR A 131 7.68 0.41 -0.04
CA TYR A 131 8.95 0.90 -0.54
C TYR A 131 9.07 0.57 -2.03
N VAL A 132 9.33 1.58 -2.85
CA VAL A 132 9.62 1.40 -4.27
C VAL A 132 11.15 1.44 -4.43
N PRO A 133 11.85 0.31 -4.63
CA PRO A 133 13.29 0.32 -4.81
C PRO A 133 13.67 0.98 -6.14
N LYS A 134 14.91 1.48 -6.23
CA LYS A 134 15.49 1.82 -7.53
C LYS A 134 15.69 0.55 -8.33
N LEU A 135 15.39 0.61 -9.63
CA LEU A 135 15.80 -0.47 -10.52
C LEU A 135 17.33 -0.44 -10.62
N HIS A 136 18.00 -1.35 -9.91
CA HIS A 136 19.43 -1.57 -10.12
C HIS A 136 19.59 -2.37 -11.42
N PHE A 137 19.79 -1.67 -12.54
CA PHE A 137 20.41 -2.31 -13.69
C PHE A 137 21.84 -2.65 -13.29
N ASN A 138 22.10 -3.93 -13.03
CA ASN A 138 23.45 -4.45 -13.07
C ASN A 138 23.93 -4.30 -14.51
N ILE A 139 24.53 -3.16 -14.84
CA ILE A 139 25.44 -3.05 -15.97
C ILE A 139 26.71 -3.78 -15.50
N ALA A 140 26.65 -5.11 -15.45
CA ALA A 140 27.81 -5.86 -15.87
C ALA A 140 28.00 -5.44 -17.32
N SER A 141 28.99 -4.58 -17.53
CA SER A 141 29.44 -4.11 -18.83
C SER A 141 29.86 -5.31 -19.67
N SER A 142 28.89 -6.02 -20.25
CA SER A 142 29.12 -6.71 -21.52
C SER A 142 29.14 -5.60 -22.54
N ALA A 143 30.31 -5.01 -22.73
CA ALA A 143 30.60 -4.26 -23.93
C ALA A 143 30.16 -5.13 -25.11
N VAL A 144 29.12 -4.70 -25.82
CA VAL A 144 28.86 -5.21 -27.17
C VAL A 144 29.99 -4.65 -28.01
N SER A 145 30.98 -5.48 -28.33
CA SER A 145 31.96 -5.17 -29.35
C SER A 145 31.23 -5.10 -30.69
N ILE A 146 31.00 -3.88 -31.18
CA ILE A 146 30.62 -3.66 -32.56
C ILE A 146 31.91 -3.78 -33.37
N ASP A 147 32.25 -4.97 -33.82
CA ASP A 147 33.26 -5.12 -34.88
C ASP A 147 32.59 -4.74 -36.21
N GLY A 148 32.70 -3.45 -36.54
CA GLY A 148 32.52 -2.98 -37.90
C GLY A 148 33.69 -3.46 -38.75
N LYS A 149 33.45 -4.46 -39.61
CA LYS A 149 34.40 -4.80 -40.67
C LYS A 149 33.97 -4.11 -41.96
N GLU A 150 34.66 -3.02 -42.24
CA GLU A 150 34.69 -2.32 -43.51
C GLU A 150 35.70 -3.07 -44.42
N ASP A 151 35.21 -3.96 -45.28
CA ASP A 151 36.04 -4.57 -46.33
C ASP A 151 35.76 -3.85 -47.66
N ASN A 152 36.59 -2.83 -47.93
CA ASN A 152 36.82 -2.25 -49.25
C ASN A 152 38.23 -2.65 -49.70
N SER A 153 38.34 -3.59 -50.65
CA SER A 153 39.44 -3.79 -51.61
C SER A 153 39.09 -5.04 -52.43
N ALA A 154 39.15 -5.10 -53.77
CA ALA A 154 39.68 -4.23 -54.82
C ALA A 154 38.88 -4.50 -56.12
#